data_AF-A0A1D3JEW6-F1
#
_entry.id   AF-A0A1D3JEW6-F1
#
_cell.length_a   1.000
_cell.length_b   1.000
_cell.length_c   1.000
_cell.angle_alpha   90.00
_cell.angle_beta   90.00
_cell.angle_gamma   90.00
#
_symmetry.space_group_name_H-M   'P 1'
#
loop_
_entity.id
_entity.type
_entity.pdbx_description
1 polymer ?
#
loop_
_entity_poly.entity_id
_entity_poly.type
_entity_poly.pdbx_seq_one_letter_code
_entity_poly.pdbx_strand_id
1 'polypeptide(L)'
;YDCDFLNFWLNNKLRKNVNNGSIEVKEFYEKIKNKNNEFFTKNNELDDYMRIIDLDILENMKLLYELYDTKQKILDIMLKQDYSSNQEKLCPEYTKTLHDNYIQAMNNCLNGYDDFYNELKFFERDYKYFIEKKTDESGYCKSSDFFLLPEYDPVLEAKQRRIMLTKILGAPLILPFVIPLLYKYTPLGPFLRTKINMIKNSWMNSDEYESELSSLPTDIEDNTSDNGEYNIGYYSGTN
;
A
#
# COMPACT_ATOMS: atom_id res chain seq x y z
N TYR A 1 18.09 -26.21 -1.30
CA TYR A 1 18.50 -25.37 -2.45
C TYR A 1 18.04 -25.97 -3.77
N ASP A 2 18.60 -27.09 -4.23
CA ASP A 2 18.24 -27.62 -5.57
C ASP A 2 16.79 -28.11 -5.66
N CYS A 3 16.27 -28.77 -4.62
CA CYS A 3 14.89 -29.26 -4.60
C CYS A 3 13.85 -28.14 -4.48
N ASP A 4 14.12 -27.09 -3.71
CA ASP A 4 13.25 -25.91 -3.59
C ASP A 4 13.15 -25.15 -4.92
N PHE A 5 14.30 -24.99 -5.61
CA PHE A 5 14.34 -24.39 -6.93
C PHE A 5 13.59 -25.24 -7.95
N LEU A 6 13.74 -26.57 -7.90
CA LEU A 6 12.97 -27.47 -8.77
C LEU A 6 11.47 -27.34 -8.52
N ASN A 7 11.04 -27.27 -7.24
CA ASN A 7 9.65 -27.06 -6.88
C ASN A 7 9.12 -25.73 -7.41
N PHE A 8 9.87 -24.63 -7.26
CA PHE A 8 9.56 -23.33 -7.85
C PHE A 8 9.42 -23.41 -9.38
N TRP A 9 10.42 -23.98 -10.05
CA TRP A 9 10.46 -24.09 -11.50
C TRP A 9 9.25 -24.86 -12.03
N LEU A 10 8.89 -25.97 -11.39
CA LEU A 10 7.77 -26.79 -11.79
C LEU A 10 6.42 -26.08 -11.55
N ASN A 11 6.24 -25.41 -10.40
CA ASN A 11 5.07 -24.56 -10.12
C ASN A 11 4.89 -23.49 -11.21
N ASN A 12 5.97 -22.80 -11.58
CA ASN A 12 5.95 -21.76 -12.60
C ASN A 12 5.58 -22.31 -14.00
N LYS A 13 6.13 -23.46 -14.38
CA LYS A 13 5.87 -24.06 -15.71
C LYS A 13 4.44 -24.62 -15.83
N LEU A 14 3.94 -25.32 -14.81
CA LEU A 14 2.61 -25.92 -14.87
C LEU A 14 1.52 -24.85 -14.90
N ARG A 15 1.63 -23.81 -14.05
CA ARG A 15 0.62 -22.73 -13.99
C ARG A 15 0.53 -21.89 -15.27
N LYS A 16 1.62 -21.76 -16.05
CA LYS A 16 1.58 -21.06 -17.36
C LYS A 16 0.83 -21.83 -18.44
N ASN A 17 0.88 -23.17 -18.39
CA ASN A 17 0.38 -24.03 -19.48
C ASN A 17 -0.98 -24.67 -19.16
N VAL A 18 -1.37 -24.68 -17.89
CA VAL A 18 -2.58 -25.34 -17.39
C VAL A 18 -3.57 -24.28 -16.91
N ASN A 19 -4.15 -23.55 -17.86
CA ASN A 19 -5.00 -22.37 -17.61
C ASN A 19 -6.38 -22.69 -17.00
N ASN A 20 -6.66 -23.94 -16.61
CA ASN A 20 -7.92 -24.40 -16.00
C ASN A 20 -7.85 -25.85 -15.48
N GLY A 21 -6.66 -26.46 -15.43
CA GLY A 21 -6.53 -27.91 -15.31
C GLY A 21 -6.19 -28.38 -13.91
N SER A 22 -6.75 -29.53 -13.56
CA SER A 22 -6.63 -30.22 -12.28
C SER A 22 -5.23 -30.70 -11.90
N ILE A 23 -4.22 -30.49 -12.76
CA ILE A 23 -2.88 -31.06 -12.55
C ILE A 23 -2.02 -30.09 -11.77
N GLU A 24 -1.84 -30.42 -10.50
CA GLU A 24 -0.97 -29.71 -9.56
C GLU A 24 0.44 -30.32 -9.56
N VAL A 25 1.42 -29.56 -9.05
CA VAL A 25 2.84 -29.97 -8.99
C VAL A 25 3.03 -31.35 -8.36
N LYS A 26 2.31 -31.61 -7.27
CA LYS A 26 2.36 -32.89 -6.56
C LYS A 26 1.85 -34.03 -7.43
N GLU A 27 0.70 -33.86 -8.08
CA GLU A 27 0.15 -34.89 -8.98
C GLU A 27 1.05 -35.15 -10.18
N PHE A 28 1.65 -34.09 -10.75
CA PHE A 28 2.58 -34.20 -11.86
C PHE A 28 3.81 -35.00 -11.45
N TYR A 29 4.40 -34.68 -10.29
CA TYR A 29 5.54 -35.38 -9.74
C TYR A 29 5.23 -36.86 -9.46
N GLU A 30 4.09 -37.16 -8.83
CA GLU A 30 3.66 -38.55 -8.57
C GLU A 30 3.48 -39.34 -9.88
N LYS A 31 2.93 -38.73 -10.93
CA LYS A 31 2.81 -39.37 -12.25
C LYS A 31 4.17 -39.69 -12.87
N ILE A 32 5.17 -38.82 -12.72
CA ILE A 32 6.54 -39.09 -13.19
C ILE A 32 7.18 -40.20 -12.36
N LYS A 33 7.07 -40.11 -11.04
CA LYS A 33 7.59 -41.09 -10.09
C LYS A 33 7.10 -42.50 -10.39
N ASN A 34 5.79 -42.66 -10.61
CA ASN A 34 5.17 -43.94 -10.92
C ASN A 34 5.64 -44.56 -12.25
N LYS A 35 6.13 -43.76 -13.21
CA LYS A 35 6.68 -44.29 -14.47
C LYS A 35 8.07 -44.90 -14.32
N ASN A 36 8.83 -44.52 -13.28
CA ASN A 36 10.17 -45.04 -13.04
C ASN A 36 10.44 -45.20 -11.54
N ASN A 37 9.65 -46.05 -10.90
CA ASN A 37 9.66 -46.18 -9.44
C ASN A 37 11.06 -46.56 -8.89
N GLU A 38 11.83 -47.37 -9.60
CA GLU A 38 13.18 -47.79 -9.17
C GLU A 38 14.17 -46.62 -9.09
N PHE A 39 14.05 -45.63 -9.98
CA PHE A 39 14.89 -44.44 -9.95
C PHE A 39 14.56 -43.54 -8.75
N PHE A 40 13.27 -43.33 -8.48
CA PHE A 40 12.81 -42.40 -7.44
C PHE A 40 12.82 -43.00 -6.03
N THR A 41 12.67 -44.31 -5.87
CA THR A 41 12.75 -44.98 -4.54
C THR A 41 14.14 -44.94 -3.92
N LYS A 42 15.18 -44.67 -4.72
CA LYS A 42 16.55 -44.50 -4.20
C LYS A 42 16.76 -43.11 -3.58
N ASN A 43 15.92 -42.12 -3.93
CA ASN A 43 16.03 -40.72 -3.51
C ASN A 43 14.67 -40.18 -3.05
N ASN A 44 14.27 -40.56 -1.82
CA ASN A 44 13.00 -40.11 -1.23
C ASN A 44 12.97 -38.61 -0.88
N GLU A 45 14.11 -37.91 -0.97
CA GLU A 45 14.23 -36.51 -0.53
C GLU A 45 13.26 -35.57 -1.26
N LEU A 46 12.97 -35.80 -2.54
CA LEU A 46 12.14 -34.91 -3.37
C LEU A 46 10.66 -34.88 -2.96
N ASP A 47 10.14 -35.95 -2.34
CA ASP A 47 8.74 -36.06 -1.96
C ASP A 47 8.32 -34.94 -0.99
N ASP A 48 9.22 -34.55 -0.08
CA ASP A 48 8.96 -33.55 0.94
C ASP A 48 8.97 -32.11 0.40
N TYR A 49 9.61 -31.89 -0.76
CA TYR A 49 9.77 -30.58 -1.40
C TYR A 49 8.71 -30.26 -2.44
N MET A 50 8.09 -31.26 -3.07
CA MET A 50 7.11 -31.06 -4.15
C MET A 50 5.75 -30.58 -3.61
N ARG A 51 5.65 -29.27 -3.40
CA ARG A 51 4.49 -28.60 -2.80
C ARG A 51 3.90 -27.57 -3.74
N ILE A 52 2.60 -27.39 -3.63
CA ILE A 52 1.90 -26.30 -4.31
C ILE A 52 2.33 -24.99 -3.65
N ILE A 53 2.85 -24.07 -4.46
CA ILE A 53 3.18 -22.72 -4.01
C ILE A 53 1.96 -21.84 -4.27
N ASP A 54 1.58 -21.06 -3.26
CA ASP A 54 0.52 -20.04 -3.38
C ASP A 54 0.84 -19.08 -4.54
N LEU A 55 -0.20 -18.57 -5.21
CA LEU A 55 0.00 -17.76 -6.41
C LEU A 55 0.76 -16.46 -6.10
N ASP A 56 0.41 -15.76 -5.02
CA ASP A 56 1.03 -14.48 -4.68
C ASP A 56 2.49 -14.68 -4.25
N ILE A 57 2.76 -15.75 -3.51
CA ILE A 57 4.13 -16.16 -3.16
C ILE A 57 4.92 -16.50 -4.43
N LEU A 58 4.33 -17.25 -5.37
CA LEU A 58 4.99 -17.63 -6.60
C LEU A 58 5.33 -16.42 -7.48
N GLU A 59 4.43 -15.44 -7.60
CA GLU A 59 4.72 -14.20 -8.34
C GLU A 59 5.86 -13.41 -7.68
N ASN A 60 5.90 -13.33 -6.35
CA ASN A 60 7.02 -12.72 -5.64
C ASN A 60 8.35 -13.46 -5.89
N MET A 61 8.34 -14.80 -5.87
CA MET A 61 9.53 -15.60 -6.19
C MET A 61 10.00 -15.39 -7.64
N LYS A 62 9.07 -15.20 -8.60
CA LYS A 62 9.45 -14.89 -9.99
C LYS A 62 10.14 -13.53 -10.10
N LEU A 63 9.61 -12.51 -9.43
CA LEU A 63 10.26 -11.19 -9.40
C LEU A 63 11.67 -11.28 -8.83
N LEU A 64 11.86 -12.03 -7.73
CA LEU A 64 13.19 -12.24 -7.16
C LEU A 64 14.12 -12.95 -8.15
N TYR A 65 13.64 -14.00 -8.81
CA TYR A 65 14.40 -14.72 -9.83
C TYR A 65 14.83 -13.78 -10.98
N GLU A 66 13.90 -12.97 -11.50
CA GLU A 66 14.19 -12.01 -12.57
C GLU A 66 15.21 -10.94 -12.16
N LEU A 67 15.16 -10.48 -10.90
CA LEU A 67 16.15 -9.57 -10.34
C LEU A 67 17.56 -10.19 -10.34
N TYR A 68 17.72 -11.42 -9.86
CA TYR A 68 19.01 -12.11 -9.85
C TYR A 68 19.52 -12.45 -11.25
N ASP A 69 18.64 -12.92 -12.15
CA ASP A 69 18.98 -13.22 -13.54
C ASP A 69 19.44 -11.97 -14.28
N THR A 70 18.72 -10.85 -14.14
CA THR A 70 19.09 -9.58 -14.77
C THR A 70 20.37 -9.00 -14.17
N LYS A 71 20.56 -9.12 -12.85
CA LYS A 71 21.82 -8.73 -12.18
C LYS A 71 23.01 -9.50 -12.74
N GLN A 72 22.86 -10.81 -12.95
CA GLN A 72 23.92 -11.63 -13.52
C GLN A 72 24.26 -11.19 -14.95
N LYS A 73 23.25 -10.93 -15.79
CA LYS A 73 23.47 -10.41 -17.16
C LYS A 73 24.21 -9.07 -17.17
N ILE A 74 23.87 -8.16 -16.25
CA ILE A 74 24.59 -6.89 -16.09
C ILE A 74 26.05 -7.15 -15.70
N LEU A 75 26.29 -8.04 -14.73
CA LEU A 75 27.64 -8.41 -14.31
C LEU A 75 28.44 -9.02 -15.47
N ASP A 76 27.86 -9.94 -16.23
CA ASP A 76 28.51 -10.60 -17.36
C ASP A 76 28.93 -9.58 -18.42
N ILE A 77 28.07 -8.58 -18.72
CA ILE A 77 28.44 -7.48 -19.62
C ILE A 77 29.56 -6.63 -19.00
N MET A 78 29.42 -6.21 -17.75
CA MET A 78 30.43 -5.39 -17.05
C MET A 78 31.82 -6.03 -17.05
N LEU A 79 31.90 -7.36 -17.00
CA LEU A 79 33.15 -8.14 -17.00
C LEU A 79 33.59 -8.61 -18.40
N LYS A 80 32.92 -8.19 -19.47
CA LYS A 80 33.16 -8.67 -20.84
C LYS A 80 33.09 -10.20 -20.96
N GLN A 81 32.24 -10.83 -20.15
CA GLN A 81 31.96 -12.26 -20.18
C GLN A 81 30.73 -12.59 -21.03
N ASP A 82 29.88 -11.59 -21.31
CA ASP A 82 28.91 -11.65 -22.39
C ASP A 82 29.63 -11.53 -23.74
N TYR A 83 29.24 -12.34 -24.72
CA TYR A 83 29.82 -12.33 -26.08
C TYR A 83 28.83 -11.77 -27.12
N SER A 84 27.72 -11.19 -26.67
CA SER A 84 26.73 -10.60 -27.55
C SER A 84 27.29 -9.32 -28.17
N SER A 85 27.05 -9.09 -29.47
CA SER A 85 27.62 -7.94 -30.19
C SER A 85 26.93 -6.60 -29.90
N ASN A 86 25.91 -6.57 -29.04
CA ASN A 86 24.99 -5.45 -28.82
C ASN A 86 24.96 -4.96 -27.36
N GLN A 87 26.05 -5.17 -26.62
CA GLN A 87 26.20 -4.81 -25.20
C GLN A 87 25.87 -3.36 -24.86
N GLU A 88 26.26 -2.43 -25.73
CA GLU A 88 25.97 -0.99 -25.61
C GLU A 88 24.47 -0.71 -25.47
N LYS A 89 23.64 -1.49 -26.15
CA LYS A 89 22.19 -1.40 -26.07
C LYS A 89 21.61 -2.27 -24.95
N LEU A 90 22.15 -3.48 -24.78
CA LEU A 90 21.62 -4.44 -23.81
C LEU A 90 21.81 -4.01 -22.36
N CYS A 91 22.96 -3.42 -21.99
CA CYS A 91 23.18 -3.11 -20.59
C CYS A 91 22.21 -2.04 -20.05
N PRO A 92 21.98 -0.92 -20.76
CA PRO A 92 20.95 0.05 -20.38
C PRO A 92 19.53 -0.53 -20.34
N GLU A 93 19.21 -1.50 -21.19
CA GLU A 93 17.93 -2.21 -21.15
C GLU A 93 17.82 -3.06 -19.88
N TYR A 94 18.85 -3.83 -19.54
CA TYR A 94 18.86 -4.67 -18.34
C TYR A 94 18.85 -3.85 -17.05
N THR A 95 19.61 -2.75 -16.96
CA THR A 95 19.58 -1.87 -15.78
C THR A 95 18.19 -1.29 -15.57
N LYS A 96 17.53 -0.84 -16.65
CA LYS A 96 16.14 -0.36 -16.58
C LYS A 96 15.18 -1.45 -16.13
N THR A 97 15.24 -2.64 -16.74
CA THR A 97 14.39 -3.78 -16.34
C THR A 97 14.59 -4.15 -14.87
N LEU A 98 15.83 -4.20 -14.40
CA LEU A 98 16.14 -4.50 -12.99
C LEU A 98 15.58 -3.43 -12.06
N HIS A 99 15.76 -2.15 -12.41
CA HIS A 99 15.24 -1.02 -11.64
C HIS A 99 13.72 -1.08 -11.51
N ASP A 100 13.00 -1.26 -12.62
CA ASP A 100 11.53 -1.33 -12.65
C ASP A 100 11.02 -2.55 -11.86
N ASN A 101 11.64 -3.72 -12.04
CA ASN A 101 11.31 -4.93 -11.31
C ASN A 101 11.56 -4.79 -9.80
N TYR A 102 12.61 -4.06 -9.40
CA TYR A 102 12.92 -3.84 -7.99
C TYR A 102 11.85 -2.96 -7.32
N ILE A 103 11.42 -1.89 -7.98
CA ILE A 103 10.31 -1.05 -7.51
C ILE A 103 9.03 -1.89 -7.36
N GLN A 104 8.71 -2.70 -8.37
CA GLN A 104 7.55 -3.58 -8.33
C GLN A 104 7.62 -4.56 -7.15
N ALA A 105 8.77 -5.19 -6.94
CA ALA A 105 8.99 -6.13 -5.84
C ALA A 105 8.86 -5.45 -4.47
N MET A 106 9.41 -4.24 -4.30
CA MET A 106 9.27 -3.45 -3.08
C MET A 106 7.81 -3.07 -2.80
N ASN A 107 7.03 -2.74 -3.83
CA ASN A 107 5.59 -2.47 -3.69
C ASN A 107 4.80 -3.70 -3.21
N ASN A 108 5.15 -4.90 -3.70
CA ASN A 108 4.51 -6.14 -3.28
C ASN A 108 4.75 -6.49 -1.79
N CYS A 109 5.79 -5.93 -1.17
CA CYS A 109 6.09 -6.16 0.24
C CYS A 109 5.10 -5.49 1.21
N LEU A 110 4.29 -4.54 0.74
CA LEU A 110 3.26 -3.89 1.55
C LEU A 110 2.19 -4.86 2.07
N ASN A 111 2.08 -6.04 1.47
CA ASN A 111 1.08 -7.06 1.79
C ASN A 111 1.50 -8.01 2.93
N GLY A 112 2.63 -7.78 3.60
CA GLY A 112 3.00 -8.50 4.83
C GLY A 112 3.85 -9.75 4.65
N TYR A 113 4.64 -9.83 3.57
CA TYR A 113 5.60 -10.92 3.35
C TYR A 113 6.98 -10.54 3.90
N ASP A 114 7.20 -10.80 5.19
CA ASP A 114 8.46 -10.45 5.88
C ASP A 114 9.68 -11.14 5.23
N ASP A 115 9.55 -12.41 4.85
CA ASP A 115 10.65 -13.16 4.22
C ASP A 115 11.03 -12.59 2.85
N PHE A 116 10.04 -12.26 2.01
CA PHE A 116 10.28 -11.67 0.70
C PHE A 116 10.95 -10.30 0.81
N TYR A 117 10.50 -9.46 1.76
CA TYR A 117 11.13 -8.19 2.04
C TYR A 117 12.58 -8.35 2.51
N ASN A 118 12.84 -9.33 3.39
CA ASN A 118 14.20 -9.62 3.86
C ASN A 118 15.12 -10.07 2.71
N GLU A 119 14.61 -10.89 1.79
CA GLU A 119 15.35 -11.31 0.59
C GLU A 119 15.64 -10.13 -0.35
N LEU A 120 14.70 -9.19 -0.54
CA LEU A 120 14.96 -7.97 -1.30
C LEU A 120 16.01 -7.08 -0.64
N LYS A 121 16.02 -6.99 0.70
CA LYS A 121 17.08 -6.27 1.42
C LYS A 121 18.44 -6.94 1.32
N PHE A 122 18.47 -8.26 1.25
CA PHE A 122 19.70 -8.98 0.94
C PHE A 122 20.16 -8.68 -0.49
N PHE A 123 19.27 -8.77 -1.46
CA PHE A 123 19.54 -8.43 -2.86
C PHE A 123 20.06 -6.98 -3.02
N GLU A 124 19.46 -6.01 -2.33
CA GLU A 124 19.88 -4.60 -2.36
C GLU A 124 21.35 -4.44 -1.92
N ARG A 125 21.73 -5.10 -0.82
CA ARG A 125 23.12 -5.06 -0.31
C ARG A 125 24.08 -5.76 -1.26
N ASP A 126 23.66 -6.89 -1.79
CA ASP A 126 24.44 -7.70 -2.72
C ASP A 126 24.70 -6.94 -4.02
N TYR A 127 23.68 -6.28 -4.59
CA TYR A 127 23.80 -5.40 -5.75
C TYR A 127 24.79 -4.25 -5.51
N LYS A 128 24.65 -3.55 -4.38
CA LYS A 128 25.58 -2.47 -3.99
C LYS A 128 27.03 -2.97 -3.88
N TYR A 129 27.23 -4.19 -3.40
CA TYR A 129 28.56 -4.75 -3.21
C TYR A 129 29.17 -5.28 -4.52
N PHE A 130 28.43 -6.07 -5.30
CA PHE A 130 28.95 -6.79 -6.46
C PHE A 130 28.77 -6.04 -7.79
N ILE A 131 27.83 -5.10 -7.88
CA ILE A 131 27.55 -4.35 -9.11
C ILE A 131 28.04 -2.91 -8.96
N GLU A 132 27.50 -2.13 -8.02
CA GLU A 132 27.79 -0.69 -7.96
C GLU A 132 29.28 -0.39 -7.71
N LYS A 133 29.91 -1.14 -6.80
CA LYS A 133 31.34 -1.00 -6.47
C LYS A 133 32.27 -1.64 -7.50
N LYS A 134 31.75 -2.53 -8.36
CA LYS A 134 32.57 -3.23 -9.35
C LYS A 134 32.92 -2.30 -10.50
N THR A 135 34.14 -2.42 -11.03
CA THR A 135 34.54 -1.69 -12.24
C THR A 135 33.72 -2.20 -13.42
N ASP A 136 33.15 -1.27 -14.20
CA ASP A 136 32.51 -1.59 -15.48
C ASP A 136 33.59 -1.58 -16.57
N GLU A 137 34.08 -2.77 -16.95
CA GLU A 137 35.11 -2.91 -17.98
C GLU A 137 34.56 -2.69 -19.39
N SER A 138 33.24 -2.86 -19.56
CA SER A 138 32.53 -2.59 -20.81
C SER A 138 32.34 -1.09 -21.06
N GLY A 139 32.08 -0.33 -20.00
CA GLY A 139 31.74 1.10 -20.05
C GLY A 139 30.29 1.39 -20.42
N TYR A 140 29.43 0.38 -20.62
CA TYR A 140 28.06 0.54 -21.11
C TYR A 140 27.00 0.55 -20.02
N CYS A 141 27.30 0.01 -18.83
CA CYS A 141 26.31 -0.24 -17.79
C CYS A 141 26.19 0.94 -16.84
N LYS A 142 27.32 1.47 -16.35
CA LYS A 142 27.33 2.58 -15.39
C LYS A 142 26.86 3.92 -15.95
N SER A 143 26.86 4.06 -17.28
CA SER A 143 26.31 5.22 -17.97
C SER A 143 24.78 5.24 -18.01
N SER A 144 24.11 4.15 -17.61
CA SER A 144 22.65 4.10 -17.58
C SER A 144 22.09 4.92 -16.41
N ASP A 145 21.07 5.73 -16.70
CA ASP A 145 20.32 6.49 -15.68
C ASP A 145 19.66 5.59 -14.62
N PHE A 146 19.42 4.32 -14.95
CA PHE A 146 18.80 3.33 -14.09
C PHE A 146 19.80 2.39 -13.40
N PHE A 147 21.11 2.70 -13.45
CA PHE A 147 22.14 1.82 -12.89
C PHE A 147 22.06 1.68 -11.37
N LEU A 148 21.70 2.76 -10.67
CA LEU A 148 21.58 2.76 -9.21
C LEU A 148 20.19 2.26 -8.80
N LEU A 149 20.15 1.41 -7.76
CA LEU A 149 18.87 1.05 -7.16
C LEU A 149 18.23 2.27 -6.50
N PRO A 150 16.90 2.45 -6.63
CA PRO A 150 16.22 3.58 -6.02
C PRO A 150 16.29 3.49 -4.49
N GLU A 151 16.53 4.63 -3.84
CA GLU A 151 16.38 4.79 -2.39
C GLU A 151 14.89 4.85 -2.03
N TYR A 152 14.21 3.73 -2.21
CA TYR A 152 12.76 3.60 -2.04
C TYR A 152 12.45 2.44 -1.09
N ASP A 153 11.77 2.73 0.03
CA ASP A 153 11.34 1.72 1.00
C ASP A 153 9.90 1.98 1.49
N PRO A 154 8.90 1.51 0.71
CA PRO A 154 7.49 1.71 1.06
C PRO A 154 7.08 0.98 2.34
N VAL A 155 7.78 -0.09 2.71
CA VAL A 155 7.50 -0.87 3.93
C VAL A 155 7.91 -0.07 5.17
N LEU A 156 9.09 0.53 5.16
CA LEU A 156 9.53 1.41 6.24
C LEU A 156 8.63 2.65 6.34
N GLU A 157 8.29 3.28 5.21
CA GLU A 157 7.37 4.42 5.19
C GLU A 157 6.00 4.06 5.77
N ALA A 158 5.42 2.93 5.36
CA ALA A 158 4.13 2.47 5.87
C ALA A 158 4.19 2.20 7.39
N LYS A 159 5.28 1.58 7.87
CA LYS A 159 5.50 1.32 9.30
C LYS A 159 5.62 2.62 10.10
N GLN A 160 6.36 3.60 9.59
CA GLN A 160 6.49 4.92 10.21
C GLN A 160 5.14 5.65 10.27
N ARG A 161 4.36 5.64 9.18
CA ARG A 161 3.01 6.22 9.15
C ARG A 161 2.07 5.57 10.16
N ARG A 162 2.08 4.23 10.28
CA ARG A 162 1.28 3.51 11.30
C ARG A 162 1.68 3.94 12.71
N ILE A 163 2.98 4.00 13.02
CA ILE A 163 3.48 4.47 14.32
C ILE A 163 3.03 5.91 14.61
N MET A 164 3.09 6.80 13.61
CA MET A 164 2.65 8.19 13.75
C MET A 164 1.14 8.29 14.05
N LEU A 165 0.30 7.53 13.33
CA LEU A 165 -1.14 7.47 13.59
C LEU A 165 -1.45 6.92 15.00
N THR A 166 -0.78 5.85 15.42
CA THR A 166 -0.94 5.30 16.77
C THR A 166 -0.51 6.31 17.85
N LYS A 167 0.55 7.08 17.62
CA LYS A 167 0.97 8.15 18.55
C LYS A 167 -0.05 9.30 18.64
N ILE A 168 -0.69 9.68 17.53
CA ILE A 168 -1.71 10.73 17.50
C ILE A 168 -2.98 10.27 18.24
N LEU A 169 -3.43 9.03 18.01
CA LEU A 169 -4.59 8.44 18.70
C LEU A 169 -4.30 8.09 20.17
N GLY A 170 -3.05 7.74 20.50
CA GLY A 170 -2.59 7.40 21.84
C GLY A 170 -2.11 8.59 22.68
N ALA A 171 -2.14 9.81 22.13
CA ALA A 171 -1.94 11.01 22.93
C ALA A 171 -3.07 11.09 23.97
N PRO A 172 -2.76 11.24 25.27
CA PRO A 172 -3.82 11.30 26.26
C PRO A 172 -4.73 12.49 25.93
N LEU A 173 -6.02 12.23 25.68
CA LEU A 173 -7.10 13.21 25.70
C LEU A 173 -7.29 13.79 27.13
N ILE A 174 -6.21 13.99 27.89
CA ILE A 174 -6.25 14.62 29.22
C ILE A 174 -6.52 16.12 29.05
N LEU A 175 -6.18 16.72 27.91
CA LEU A 175 -6.42 18.15 27.66
C LEU A 175 -7.90 18.57 27.78
N PRO A 176 -8.89 17.87 27.19
CA PRO A 176 -10.31 18.20 27.38
C PRO A 176 -10.84 17.96 28.81
N PHE A 177 -10.19 17.12 29.63
CA PHE A 177 -10.59 16.92 31.04
C PHE A 177 -10.04 18.01 31.98
N VAL A 178 -8.94 18.68 31.60
CA VAL A 178 -8.34 19.76 32.41
C VAL A 178 -9.13 21.07 32.28
N ILE A 179 -9.75 21.34 31.13
CA ILE A 179 -10.47 22.61 30.86
C ILE A 179 -11.66 22.84 31.83
N PRO A 180 -12.55 21.86 32.11
CA PRO A 180 -13.62 22.01 33.10
C PRO A 180 -13.09 22.19 34.53
N LEU A 181 -11.99 21.52 34.87
CA LEU A 181 -11.36 21.63 36.18
C LEU A 181 -10.77 23.04 36.37
N LEU A 182 -10.05 23.58 35.38
CA LEU A 182 -9.54 24.94 35.44
C LEU A 182 -10.68 25.98 35.50
N TYR A 183 -11.78 25.78 34.78
CA TYR A 183 -12.97 26.65 34.83
C TYR A 183 -13.58 26.74 36.23
N LYS A 184 -13.63 25.62 36.97
CA LYS A 184 -14.21 25.57 38.33
C LYS A 184 -13.24 26.05 39.43
N TYR A 185 -11.95 25.78 39.29
CA TYR A 185 -10.97 25.93 40.38
C TYR A 185 -9.96 27.08 40.19
N THR A 186 -9.96 27.78 39.05
CA THR A 186 -9.08 28.93 38.77
C THR A 186 -9.91 30.21 38.68
N PRO A 187 -9.48 31.36 39.26
CA PRO A 187 -10.22 32.64 39.22
C PRO A 187 -10.38 33.26 37.81
N LEU A 188 -10.01 32.54 36.75
CA LEU A 188 -10.23 32.90 35.34
C LEU A 188 -11.67 32.64 34.87
N GLY A 189 -12.45 31.78 35.55
CA GLY A 189 -13.84 31.49 35.19
C GLY A 189 -14.77 32.72 35.16
N PRO A 190 -14.77 33.58 36.20
CA PRO A 190 -15.49 34.84 36.20
C PRO A 190 -15.02 35.79 35.09
N PHE A 191 -13.71 35.92 34.87
CA PHE A 191 -13.12 36.81 33.86
C PHE A 191 -13.56 36.45 32.43
N LEU A 192 -13.53 35.16 32.08
CA LEU A 192 -13.99 34.67 30.78
C LEU A 192 -15.49 34.86 30.60
N ARG A 193 -16.30 34.64 31.66
CA ARG A 193 -17.74 34.88 31.62
C ARG A 193 -18.07 36.35 31.38
N THR A 194 -17.31 37.28 31.98
CA THR A 194 -17.47 38.71 31.74
C THR A 194 -17.11 39.09 30.30
N LYS A 195 -16.03 38.53 29.73
CA LYS A 195 -15.64 38.72 28.32
C LYS A 195 -16.69 38.21 27.34
N ILE A 196 -17.22 37.00 27.55
CA ILE A 196 -18.25 36.41 26.69
C ILE A 196 -19.55 37.22 26.76
N ASN A 197 -19.97 37.65 27.95
CA ASN A 197 -21.16 38.50 28.11
C ASN A 197 -20.98 39.87 27.44
N MET A 198 -19.77 40.46 27.46
CA MET A 198 -19.49 41.71 26.73
C MET A 198 -19.65 41.55 25.22
N ILE A 199 -19.14 40.46 24.62
CA ILE A 199 -19.26 40.19 23.18
C ILE A 199 -20.72 39.89 22.81
N LYS A 200 -21.42 39.08 23.61
CA LYS A 200 -22.85 38.79 23.40
C LYS A 200 -23.70 40.06 23.41
N ASN A 201 -23.46 40.97 24.35
CA ASN A 201 -24.18 42.24 24.41
C ASN A 201 -23.82 43.16 23.23
N SER A 202 -22.58 43.11 22.72
CA SER A 202 -22.18 43.84 21.51
C SER A 202 -22.83 43.30 20.24
N TRP A 203 -23.08 41.99 20.15
CA TRP A 203 -23.70 41.38 18.97
C TRP A 203 -25.23 41.55 18.99
N MET A 204 -25.87 41.41 20.15
CA MET A 204 -27.32 41.66 20.30
C MET A 204 -27.71 43.14 20.11
N ASN A 205 -26.76 44.07 20.29
CA ASN A 205 -26.99 45.50 20.07
C ASN A 205 -26.58 45.98 18.66
N SER A 206 -26.21 45.08 17.75
CA SER A 206 -25.79 45.42 16.37
C SER A 206 -26.93 45.35 15.35
N ASP A 207 -28.11 44.84 15.72
CA ASP A 207 -29.24 44.63 14.81
C ASP A 207 -30.22 45.82 14.75
N GLU A 208 -29.90 46.97 15.37
CA GLU A 208 -30.80 48.15 15.44
C GLU A 208 -30.44 49.27 14.43
N TYR A 209 -29.47 49.06 13.53
CA TYR A 209 -29.05 50.07 12.53
C TYR A 209 -28.86 49.55 11.09
N GLU A 210 -29.51 48.44 10.72
CA GLU A 210 -29.45 47.91 9.34
C GLU A 210 -30.85 47.50 8.83
N SER A 211 -31.81 48.41 8.91
CA SER A 211 -33.12 48.25 8.24
C SER A 211 -33.66 49.55 7.66
N GLU A 212 -32.85 50.26 6.87
CA GLU A 212 -33.34 51.32 5.97
C GLU A 212 -32.66 51.19 4.59
N LEU A 213 -32.80 50.04 3.92
CA LEU A 213 -32.69 49.98 2.46
C LEU A 213 -33.26 48.66 1.91
N SER A 214 -34.57 48.60 1.68
CA SER A 214 -35.21 47.83 0.59
C SER A 214 -36.74 47.92 0.73
N SER A 215 -37.27 49.08 0.37
CA SER A 215 -38.67 49.25 0.00
C SER A 215 -38.80 48.98 -1.50
N LEU A 216 -39.10 47.74 -1.86
CA LEU A 216 -39.81 47.39 -3.08
C LEU A 216 -41.23 46.98 -2.68
N PRO A 217 -42.21 47.90 -2.73
CA PRO A 217 -43.63 47.55 -2.78
C PRO A 217 -43.94 47.15 -4.24
N THR A 218 -44.92 46.34 -4.63
CA THR A 218 -46.26 45.97 -4.17
C THR A 218 -46.63 44.90 -5.24
N ASP A 219 -47.32 43.78 -5.03
CA ASP A 219 -48.66 43.58 -4.52
C ASP A 219 -48.86 42.06 -4.41
N ILE A 220 -49.03 41.53 -3.20
CA ILE A 220 -50.12 40.58 -2.92
C ILE A 220 -50.66 40.97 -1.54
N GLU A 221 -51.29 42.15 -1.53
CA GLU A 221 -52.57 42.34 -0.85
C GLU A 221 -53.50 41.20 -1.37
N ASP A 222 -54.33 40.53 -0.58
CA ASP A 222 -54.98 41.05 0.60
C ASP A 222 -55.78 39.93 1.30
N ASN A 223 -56.10 40.19 2.56
CA ASN A 223 -57.27 39.69 3.30
C ASN A 223 -57.26 38.24 3.82
N THR A 224 -56.88 37.98 5.08
CA THR A 224 -57.70 38.16 6.30
C THR A 224 -59.19 37.92 6.15
N SER A 225 -59.67 36.83 6.76
CA SER A 225 -60.78 36.77 7.73
C SER A 225 -60.95 35.28 8.10
N ASP A 226 -61.39 34.84 9.27
CA ASP A 226 -61.99 35.53 10.39
C ASP A 226 -61.77 34.67 11.64
N ASN A 227 -61.90 35.31 12.79
CA ASN A 227 -62.00 34.65 14.08
C ASN A 227 -63.27 33.80 14.14
N GLY A 228 -63.08 32.55 14.56
CA GLY A 228 -64.10 31.75 15.22
C GLY A 228 -64.80 30.74 14.32
N GLU A 229 -64.78 29.48 14.74
CA GLU A 229 -66.07 28.84 15.02
C GLU A 229 -65.90 27.69 16.00
N TYR A 230 -66.64 27.81 17.09
CA TYR A 230 -67.16 26.81 18.01
C TYR A 230 -66.78 25.32 17.83
N ASN A 231 -66.60 24.69 19.00
CA ASN A 231 -66.80 23.26 19.27
C ASN A 231 -67.77 22.56 18.31
N ILE A 232 -67.42 21.33 17.87
CA ILE A 232 -68.24 20.12 17.99
C ILE A 232 -67.36 18.89 17.67
N GLY A 233 -67.60 17.84 18.43
CA GLY A 233 -66.76 16.65 18.52
C GLY A 233 -66.89 15.66 17.36
N TYR A 234 -65.91 14.76 17.36
CA TYR A 234 -65.78 13.59 16.51
C TYR A 234 -67.07 12.77 16.46
N TYR A 235 -67.55 12.50 15.24
CA TYR A 235 -68.24 11.25 14.95
C TYR A 235 -67.58 10.57 13.74
N SER A 236 -66.92 9.46 14.05
CA SER A 236 -66.53 8.41 13.12
C SER A 236 -67.77 7.86 12.42
N GLY A 237 -67.70 7.72 11.10
CA GLY A 237 -68.73 7.02 10.34
C GLY A 237 -68.69 5.52 10.60
N THR A 238 -69.87 4.90 10.59
CA THR A 238 -70.09 3.53 10.10
C THR A 238 -71.58 3.32 9.80
N ASN A 239 -71.83 2.98 8.54
CA ASN A 239 -73.02 2.36 7.92
C ASN A 239 -74.22 3.24 7.54
#